data_AF-A0A948EAP9-F1
#
_entry.id   AF-A0A948EAP9-F1
#
_cell.length_a   1.000
_cell.length_b   1.000
_cell.length_c   1.000
_cell.angle_alpha   90.00
_cell.angle_beta   90.00
_cell.angle_gamma   90.00
#
_symmetry.space_group_name_H-M   'P 1'
#
loop_
_entity.id
_entity.type
_entity.pdbx_description
1 polymer ?
#
loop_
_entity_poly.entity_id
_entity_poly.type
_entity_poly.pdbx_seq_one_letter_code
_entity_poly.pdbx_strand_id
1 'polypeptide(L)'
;EQLKRLNTDHIDFYMLHALGVRTWPKMKELEAFSFLERAKKDGRIRHAGFSFHDTGDLYLKIVDHWDWDFTMIQFNYMDEQYQAGRAGLERAKKKGMGIVAMEPLRGGLLARPLPEEAQKVFDAAEPKRTNAEWAFRWLYNDPGIHVVLSGMSAMAHVKENISVARTALPGTMSAADLSKVASVQKVFQKLKAAPCTECRYCMPCPFGVDIPKNLMLLNDYYINPKDKRDHILKRRYKSQVPEKQSAKMCTSCDKCLKRCPQKIPIPARMKEIVKLLG
;
A
#
# COMPACT_ATOMS: atom_id res chain seq x y z
N GLU A 1 14.78 -11.80 23.18
CA GLU A 1 15.53 -10.64 22.65
C GLU A 1 14.68 -9.37 22.54
N GLN A 2 13.57 -9.38 21.78
CA GLN A 2 12.74 -8.18 21.53
C GLN A 2 12.24 -7.48 22.81
N LEU A 3 11.70 -8.22 23.79
CA LEU A 3 11.27 -7.69 25.09
C LEU A 3 12.40 -6.94 25.83
N LYS A 4 13.61 -7.52 25.86
CA LYS A 4 14.79 -6.89 26.44
C LYS A 4 15.15 -5.58 25.75
N ARG A 5 15.04 -5.53 24.41
CA ARG A 5 15.33 -4.31 23.63
C ARG A 5 14.28 -3.21 23.85
N LEU A 6 13.03 -3.59 24.08
CA LEU A 6 11.93 -2.68 24.38
C LEU A 6 11.84 -2.31 25.87
N ASN A 7 12.65 -2.94 26.73
CA ASN A 7 12.62 -2.78 28.17
C ASN A 7 11.20 -2.96 28.78
N THR A 8 10.53 -4.03 28.36
CA THR A 8 9.17 -4.41 28.79
C THR A 8 9.10 -5.93 28.96
N ASP A 9 8.14 -6.41 29.74
CA ASP A 9 7.82 -7.82 29.93
C ASP A 9 6.77 -8.35 28.94
N HIS A 10 6.03 -7.46 28.27
CA HIS A 10 5.01 -7.81 27.29
C HIS A 10 4.94 -6.85 26.10
N ILE A 11 4.31 -7.30 25.01
CA ILE A 11 3.98 -6.51 23.83
C ILE A 11 2.46 -6.57 23.61
N ASP A 12 1.80 -5.41 23.55
CA ASP A 12 0.34 -5.37 23.34
C ASP A 12 -0.07 -5.95 21.98
N PHE A 13 0.61 -5.52 20.90
CA PHE A 13 0.31 -5.94 19.54
C PHE A 13 1.58 -6.48 18.86
N TYR A 14 1.64 -7.80 18.68
CA TYR A 14 2.73 -8.50 18.01
C TYR A 14 2.32 -8.89 16.60
N MET A 15 3.22 -8.73 15.62
CA MET A 15 2.90 -9.07 14.23
C MET A 15 3.96 -9.94 13.56
N LEU A 16 3.53 -10.90 12.73
CA LEU A 16 4.40 -11.48 11.72
C LEU A 16 4.63 -10.45 10.61
N HIS A 17 5.90 -10.14 10.36
CA HIS A 17 6.26 -9.04 9.47
C HIS A 17 6.25 -9.46 8.00
N ALA A 18 5.57 -8.67 7.17
CA ALA A 18 5.59 -8.72 5.72
C ALA A 18 5.28 -10.13 5.17
N LEU A 19 4.13 -10.68 5.55
CA LEU A 19 3.65 -11.92 4.97
C LEU A 19 3.38 -11.73 3.47
N GLY A 20 3.90 -12.65 2.68
CA GLY A 20 3.88 -12.62 1.23
C GLY A 20 4.31 -13.98 0.67
N VAL A 21 4.39 -14.11 -0.65
CA VAL A 21 4.55 -15.40 -1.34
C VAL A 21 5.78 -16.19 -0.86
N ARG A 22 6.84 -15.50 -0.43
CA ARG A 22 8.08 -16.11 0.10
C ARG A 22 8.06 -16.35 1.60
N THR A 23 7.54 -15.40 2.36
CA THR A 23 7.59 -15.43 3.84
C THR A 23 6.48 -16.28 4.42
N TRP A 24 5.32 -16.35 3.76
CA TRP A 24 4.16 -17.09 4.25
C TRP A 24 4.41 -18.61 4.41
N PRO A 25 4.97 -19.34 3.41
CA PRO A 25 5.32 -20.75 3.60
C PRO A 25 6.35 -20.93 4.71
N LYS A 26 7.37 -20.08 4.74
CA LYS A 26 8.43 -20.12 5.76
C LYS A 26 7.90 -19.93 7.19
N MET A 27 6.89 -19.07 7.39
CA MET A 27 6.28 -18.93 8.72
C MET A 27 5.57 -20.19 9.19
N LYS A 28 5.01 -20.99 8.26
CA LYS A 28 4.42 -22.29 8.59
C LYS A 28 5.50 -23.30 8.96
N GLU A 29 6.58 -23.37 8.18
CA GLU A 29 7.72 -24.26 8.44
C GLU A 29 8.38 -23.99 9.80
N LEU A 30 8.41 -22.72 10.21
CA LEU A 30 8.96 -22.29 11.51
C LEU A 30 7.95 -22.39 12.66
N GLU A 31 6.78 -22.99 12.43
CA GLU A 31 5.70 -23.13 13.42
C GLU A 31 5.31 -21.79 14.08
N ALA A 32 5.28 -20.71 13.29
CA ALA A 32 5.07 -19.36 13.80
C ALA A 32 3.73 -19.22 14.54
N PHE A 33 2.68 -19.93 14.14
CA PHE A 33 1.36 -19.90 14.80
C PHE A 33 1.43 -20.52 16.19
N SER A 34 2.06 -21.69 16.32
CA SER A 34 2.31 -22.33 17.61
C SER A 34 3.16 -21.43 18.53
N PHE A 35 4.12 -20.69 17.95
CA PHE A 35 4.86 -19.67 18.69
C PHE A 35 3.94 -18.53 19.18
N LEU A 36 3.08 -17.98 18.32
CA LEU A 36 2.14 -16.92 18.69
C LEU A 36 1.17 -17.39 19.78
N GLU A 37 0.63 -18.60 19.67
CA GLU A 37 -0.26 -19.19 20.68
C GLU A 37 0.43 -19.32 22.04
N ARG A 38 1.65 -19.86 22.07
CA ARG A 38 2.45 -19.95 23.30
C ARG A 38 2.73 -18.57 23.88
N ALA A 39 3.13 -17.61 23.05
CA ALA A 39 3.42 -16.24 23.47
C ALA A 39 2.19 -15.50 23.99
N LYS A 40 0.99 -15.78 23.45
CA LYS A 40 -0.28 -15.28 24.00
C LYS A 40 -0.57 -15.95 25.34
N LYS A 41 -0.45 -17.28 25.41
CA LYS A 41 -0.75 -18.07 26.61
C LYS A 41 0.13 -17.72 27.81
N ASP A 42 1.41 -17.44 27.59
CA ASP A 42 2.35 -17.07 28.64
C ASP A 42 2.45 -15.55 28.89
N GLY A 43 1.59 -14.75 28.26
CA GLY A 43 1.43 -13.32 28.53
C GLY A 43 2.47 -12.41 27.88
N ARG A 44 3.43 -12.95 27.12
CA ARG A 44 4.44 -12.13 26.41
C ARG A 44 3.84 -11.25 25.32
N ILE A 45 2.72 -11.65 24.73
CA ILE A 45 1.97 -10.84 23.76
C ILE A 45 0.47 -10.86 24.09
N ARG A 46 -0.24 -9.75 23.85
CA ARG A 46 -1.71 -9.70 24.05
C ARG A 46 -2.49 -10.01 22.78
N HIS A 47 -2.09 -9.39 21.67
CA HIS A 47 -2.70 -9.56 20.36
C HIS A 47 -1.67 -9.98 19.32
N ALA A 48 -2.08 -10.85 18.41
CA ALA A 48 -1.27 -11.39 17.32
C ALA A 48 -1.88 -11.04 15.97
N GLY A 49 -1.06 -10.47 15.09
CA GLY A 49 -1.46 -10.02 13.77
C GLY A 49 -0.38 -10.26 12.72
N PHE A 50 -0.57 -9.62 11.58
CA PHE A 50 0.43 -9.63 10.51
C PHE A 50 0.42 -8.33 9.72
N SER A 51 1.56 -8.01 9.09
CA SER A 51 1.63 -6.97 8.06
C SER A 51 1.76 -7.59 6.67
N PHE A 52 1.32 -6.86 5.64
CA PHE A 52 1.16 -7.41 4.31
C PHE A 52 1.59 -6.46 3.18
N HIS A 53 2.36 -6.97 2.22
CA HIS A 53 2.83 -6.23 1.04
C HIS A 53 2.89 -7.10 -0.23
N ASP A 54 1.86 -7.91 -0.49
CA ASP A 54 1.81 -8.81 -1.64
C ASP A 54 0.43 -8.75 -2.34
N THR A 55 0.05 -9.77 -3.10
CA THR A 55 -1.19 -9.82 -3.88
C THR A 55 -2.46 -9.99 -3.03
N GLY A 56 -3.57 -9.37 -3.44
CA GLY A 56 -4.87 -9.51 -2.75
C GLY A 56 -5.33 -10.96 -2.59
N ASP A 57 -5.13 -11.82 -3.59
CA ASP A 57 -5.47 -13.24 -3.51
C ASP A 57 -4.73 -13.96 -2.37
N LEU A 58 -3.45 -13.64 -2.18
CA LEU A 58 -2.67 -14.20 -1.08
C LEU A 58 -3.12 -13.63 0.26
N TYR A 59 -3.44 -12.34 0.32
CA TYR A 59 -3.98 -11.72 1.53
C TYR A 59 -5.24 -12.44 2.02
N LEU A 60 -6.21 -12.68 1.14
CA LEU A 60 -7.45 -13.38 1.48
C LEU A 60 -7.17 -14.77 2.04
N LYS A 61 -6.21 -15.51 1.45
CA LYS A 61 -5.78 -16.81 1.97
C LYS A 61 -5.16 -16.73 3.36
N ILE A 62 -4.37 -15.69 3.64
CA ILE A 62 -3.72 -15.50 4.95
C ILE A 62 -4.75 -15.12 6.02
N VAL A 63 -5.65 -14.18 5.72
CA VAL A 63 -6.73 -13.77 6.61
C VAL A 63 -7.60 -14.97 7.01
N ASP A 64 -7.85 -15.88 6.08
CA ASP A 64 -8.70 -17.05 6.31
C ASP A 64 -8.00 -18.24 6.94
N HIS A 65 -6.67 -18.19 7.11
CA HIS A 65 -5.89 -19.32 7.59
C HIS A 65 -5.85 -19.45 9.13
N TRP A 66 -5.95 -18.34 9.85
CA TRP A 66 -5.77 -18.31 11.30
C TRP A 66 -6.63 -17.22 11.94
N ASP A 67 -6.93 -17.35 13.23
CA ASP A 67 -7.75 -16.41 13.99
C ASP A 67 -6.91 -15.21 14.45
N TRP A 68 -6.57 -14.36 13.49
CA TRP A 68 -5.81 -13.13 13.70
C TRP A 68 -6.60 -12.10 14.51
N ASP A 69 -5.95 -11.45 15.47
CA ASP A 69 -6.54 -10.32 16.19
C ASP A 69 -6.56 -9.04 15.34
N PHE A 70 -5.53 -8.85 14.49
CA PHE A 70 -5.41 -7.65 13.66
C PHE A 70 -4.54 -7.84 12.42
N THR A 71 -4.61 -6.90 11.49
CA THR A 71 -3.80 -6.86 10.26
C THR A 71 -3.38 -5.43 9.92
N MET A 72 -2.22 -5.30 9.28
CA MET A 72 -1.71 -4.04 8.76
C MET A 72 -1.58 -4.11 7.23
N ILE A 73 -2.30 -3.22 6.55
CA ILE A 73 -2.38 -3.15 5.09
C ILE A 73 -2.01 -1.76 4.57
N GLN A 74 -1.36 -1.70 3.41
CA GLN A 74 -1.18 -0.43 2.71
C GLN A 74 -2.53 0.05 2.21
N PHE A 75 -2.95 1.23 2.68
CA PHE A 75 -4.24 1.78 2.30
C PHE A 75 -4.24 3.31 2.37
N ASN A 76 -4.59 3.94 1.26
CA ASN A 76 -4.73 5.38 1.10
C ASN A 76 -5.62 5.65 -0.13
N TYR A 77 -6.05 6.90 -0.32
CA TYR A 77 -6.98 7.22 -1.41
C TYR A 77 -6.39 6.96 -2.81
N MET A 78 -5.08 6.82 -2.98
CA MET A 78 -4.49 6.47 -4.29
C MET A 78 -4.37 4.97 -4.54
N ASP A 79 -4.26 4.18 -3.47
CA ASP A 79 -3.92 2.76 -3.48
C ASP A 79 -5.10 1.89 -3.01
N GLU A 80 -6.33 2.36 -3.14
CA GLU A 80 -7.54 1.66 -2.65
C GLU A 80 -7.71 0.25 -3.25
N GLN A 81 -7.19 0.01 -4.46
CA GLN A 81 -7.28 -1.28 -5.15
C GLN A 81 -5.92 -2.00 -5.23
N TYR A 82 -4.94 -1.60 -4.43
CA TYR A 82 -3.58 -2.12 -4.45
C TYR A 82 -3.33 -3.09 -3.28
N GLN A 83 -2.59 -4.17 -3.54
CA GLN A 83 -2.29 -5.25 -2.57
C GLN A 83 -3.55 -5.85 -1.95
N ALA A 84 -3.70 -5.76 -0.62
CA ALA A 84 -4.93 -6.18 0.06
C ALA A 84 -6.13 -5.35 -0.42
N GLY A 85 -5.93 -4.03 -0.59
CA GLY A 85 -6.94 -3.10 -1.10
C GLY A 85 -8.27 -3.14 -0.35
N ARG A 86 -9.32 -2.63 -1.02
CA ARG A 86 -10.69 -2.57 -0.50
C ARG A 86 -11.23 -3.96 -0.21
N ALA A 87 -10.95 -4.94 -1.07
CA ALA A 87 -11.41 -6.31 -0.89
C ALA A 87 -10.83 -6.95 0.39
N GLY A 88 -9.53 -6.75 0.65
CA GLY A 88 -8.86 -7.22 1.85
C GLY A 88 -9.37 -6.51 3.11
N LEU A 89 -9.52 -5.19 3.06
CA LEU A 89 -10.12 -4.40 4.14
C LEU A 89 -11.50 -4.94 4.54
N GLU A 90 -12.39 -5.14 3.57
CA GLU A 90 -13.74 -5.67 3.82
C GLU A 90 -13.71 -7.13 4.32
N ARG A 91 -12.75 -7.95 3.87
CA ARG A 91 -12.59 -9.31 4.39
C ARG A 91 -12.16 -9.31 5.86
N ALA A 92 -11.20 -8.48 6.23
CA ALA A 92 -10.73 -8.34 7.61
C ALA A 92 -11.83 -7.80 8.54
N LYS A 93 -12.64 -6.83 8.07
CA LYS A 93 -13.83 -6.34 8.80
C LYS A 93 -14.83 -7.47 9.08
N LYS A 94 -15.14 -8.29 8.07
CA LYS A 94 -16.04 -9.45 8.23
C LYS A 94 -15.50 -10.52 9.20
N LYS A 95 -14.19 -10.57 9.40
CA LYS A 95 -13.52 -11.44 10.37
C LYS A 95 -13.43 -10.84 11.78
N GLY A 96 -13.89 -9.60 11.99
CA GLY A 96 -13.81 -8.92 13.28
C GLY A 96 -12.38 -8.48 13.66
N MET A 97 -11.48 -8.37 12.69
CA MET A 97 -10.08 -8.03 12.93
C MET A 97 -9.90 -6.53 13.13
N GLY A 98 -8.96 -6.15 14.02
CA GLY A 98 -8.41 -4.79 14.03
C GLY A 98 -7.64 -4.49 12.75
N ILE A 99 -7.75 -3.27 12.23
CA ILE A 99 -7.12 -2.90 10.95
C ILE A 99 -6.27 -1.64 11.10
N VAL A 100 -5.00 -1.79 10.74
CA VAL A 100 -4.03 -0.70 10.69
C VAL A 100 -3.80 -0.31 9.23
N ALA A 101 -4.14 0.92 8.86
CA ALA A 101 -3.80 1.49 7.56
C ALA A 101 -2.37 2.04 7.60
N MET A 102 -1.45 1.42 6.87
CA MET A 102 -0.09 1.91 6.67
C MET A 102 0.08 2.63 5.32
N GLU A 103 1.17 3.38 5.21
CA GLU A 103 1.42 4.31 4.10
C GLU A 103 0.24 5.28 3.81
N PRO A 104 -0.35 5.91 4.84
CA PRO A 104 -1.52 6.78 4.64
C PRO A 104 -1.23 7.98 3.73
N LEU A 105 0.03 8.40 3.67
CA LEU A 105 0.52 9.51 2.86
C LEU A 105 1.40 9.07 1.68
N ARG A 106 1.47 7.75 1.41
CA ARG A 106 2.23 7.16 0.29
C ARG A 106 3.68 7.65 0.22
N GLY A 107 4.41 7.53 1.33
CA GLY A 107 5.79 8.04 1.46
C GLY A 107 5.91 9.57 1.42
N GLY A 108 4.86 10.29 1.83
CA GLY A 108 4.78 11.75 1.82
C GLY A 108 4.34 12.35 0.48
N LEU A 109 4.10 11.53 -0.56
CA LEU A 109 3.57 12.00 -1.85
C LEU A 109 2.24 12.77 -1.67
N LEU A 110 1.38 12.30 -0.75
CA LEU A 110 0.05 12.88 -0.53
C LEU A 110 0.03 14.02 0.49
N ALA A 111 1.18 14.40 1.06
CA ALA A 111 1.29 15.49 2.04
C ALA A 111 2.00 16.74 1.50
N ARG A 112 2.76 16.59 0.41
CA ARG A 112 3.43 17.70 -0.29
C ARG A 112 2.49 18.36 -1.32
N PRO A 113 2.92 19.45 -1.98
CA PRO A 113 2.16 20.00 -3.11
C PRO A 113 1.85 18.91 -4.15
N LEU A 114 0.57 18.80 -4.48
CA LEU A 114 0.07 17.85 -5.48
C LEU A 114 0.31 18.41 -6.89
N PRO A 115 0.15 17.61 -7.95
CA PRO A 115 0.03 18.14 -9.31
C PRO A 115 -0.98 19.30 -9.35
N GLU A 116 -0.70 20.34 -10.12
CA GLU A 116 -1.45 21.61 -10.08
C GLU A 116 -2.96 21.43 -10.20
N GLU A 117 -3.43 20.58 -11.13
CA GLU A 117 -4.85 20.25 -11.29
C GLU A 117 -5.46 19.63 -10.03
N ALA A 118 -4.72 18.76 -9.33
CA ALA A 118 -5.19 18.14 -8.09
C ALA A 118 -5.16 19.13 -6.92
N GLN A 119 -4.11 19.96 -6.83
CA GLN A 119 -3.99 20.96 -5.77
C GLN A 119 -5.15 21.98 -5.84
N LYS A 120 -5.48 22.46 -7.05
CA LYS A 120 -6.62 23.36 -7.28
C LYS A 120 -7.95 22.81 -6.76
N VAL A 121 -8.18 21.49 -6.83
CA VAL A 121 -9.40 20.85 -6.31
C VAL A 121 -9.48 20.96 -4.78
N PHE A 122 -8.38 20.71 -4.08
CA PHE A 122 -8.34 20.83 -2.62
C PHE A 122 -8.32 22.29 -2.16
N ASP A 123 -7.63 23.17 -2.88
CA ASP A 123 -7.59 24.60 -2.58
C ASP A 123 -8.96 25.27 -2.72
N ALA A 124 -9.83 24.77 -3.61
CA ALA A 124 -11.20 25.26 -3.77
C ALA A 124 -12.17 24.78 -2.67
N ALA A 125 -11.73 23.89 -1.76
CA ALA A 125 -12.58 23.36 -0.72
C ALA A 125 -12.76 24.31 0.47
N GLU A 126 -13.94 24.25 1.08
CA GLU A 126 -14.20 24.84 2.39
C GLU A 126 -14.72 23.78 3.37
N PRO A 127 -14.23 23.75 4.62
CA PRO A 127 -13.11 24.54 5.14
C PRO A 127 -11.77 24.16 4.48
N LYS A 128 -10.81 25.09 4.51
CA LYS A 128 -9.42 24.80 4.10
C LYS A 128 -8.82 23.70 4.95
N ARG A 129 -8.09 22.80 4.30
CA ARG A 129 -7.41 21.65 4.90
C ARG A 129 -6.07 21.44 4.21
N THR A 130 -5.09 20.91 4.94
CA THR A 130 -3.83 20.49 4.35
C THR A 130 -4.03 19.21 3.52
N ASN A 131 -3.09 18.89 2.64
CA ASN A 131 -3.13 17.65 1.86
C ASN A 131 -3.06 16.40 2.77
N ALA A 132 -2.29 16.49 3.87
CA ALA A 132 -2.22 15.43 4.86
C ALA A 132 -3.55 15.23 5.59
N GLU A 133 -4.22 16.32 5.99
CA GLU A 133 -5.55 16.25 6.59
C GLU A 133 -6.59 15.61 5.66
N TRP A 134 -6.59 15.93 4.37
CA TRP A 134 -7.45 15.26 3.39
C TRP A 134 -7.23 13.75 3.36
N ALA A 135 -5.98 13.30 3.35
CA ALA A 135 -5.64 11.88 3.35
C ALA A 135 -6.09 11.19 4.64
N PHE A 136 -5.85 11.80 5.79
CA PHE A 136 -6.24 11.24 7.09
C PHE A 136 -7.74 11.20 7.27
N ARG A 137 -8.47 12.28 6.94
CA ARG A 137 -9.93 12.29 7.00
C ARG A 137 -10.54 11.20 6.12
N TRP A 138 -9.99 10.99 4.92
CA TRP A 138 -10.46 9.92 4.03
C TRP A 138 -10.30 8.53 4.66
N LEU A 139 -9.19 8.28 5.34
CA LEU A 139 -8.96 7.02 6.06
C LEU A 139 -9.88 6.88 7.28
N TYR A 140 -9.92 7.89 8.14
CA TYR A 140 -10.76 7.88 9.34
C TYR A 140 -12.25 7.83 9.05
N ASN A 141 -12.67 8.24 7.84
CA ASN A 141 -14.07 8.19 7.43
C ASN A 141 -14.60 6.75 7.35
N ASP A 142 -13.75 5.73 7.15
CA ASP A 142 -14.13 4.32 7.18
C ASP A 142 -14.02 3.77 8.60
N PRO A 143 -15.14 3.38 9.25
CA PRO A 143 -15.12 2.84 10.61
C PRO A 143 -14.38 1.50 10.73
N GLY A 144 -14.06 0.83 9.62
CA GLY A 144 -13.24 -0.38 9.62
C GLY A 144 -11.75 -0.12 9.82
N ILE A 145 -11.28 1.11 9.67
CA ILE A 145 -9.89 1.50 9.90
C ILE A 145 -9.75 1.96 11.34
N HIS A 146 -9.05 1.17 12.16
CA HIS A 146 -8.94 1.39 13.59
C HIS A 146 -7.71 2.22 13.96
N VAL A 147 -6.62 2.07 13.18
CA VAL A 147 -5.37 2.81 13.38
C VAL A 147 -4.86 3.29 12.02
N VAL A 148 -4.42 4.55 11.96
CA VAL A 148 -3.70 5.09 10.81
C VAL A 148 -2.22 5.28 11.20
N LEU A 149 -1.34 4.48 10.60
CA LEU A 149 0.08 4.48 10.93
C LEU A 149 0.83 5.53 10.09
N SER A 150 0.91 6.75 10.60
CA SER A 150 1.62 7.86 9.95
C SER A 150 3.07 7.98 10.39
N GLY A 151 4.01 7.89 9.45
CA GLY A 151 5.41 8.28 9.67
C GLY A 151 5.57 9.81 9.65
N MET A 152 6.37 10.35 10.57
CA MET A 152 6.58 11.80 10.74
C MET A 152 8.05 12.09 11.01
N SER A 153 8.60 13.11 10.35
CA SER A 153 10.01 13.52 10.49
C SER A 153 10.19 14.88 11.19
N ALA A 154 9.10 15.55 11.56
CA ALA A 154 9.13 16.87 12.20
C ALA A 154 7.99 17.01 13.21
N MET A 155 8.22 17.77 14.28
CA MET A 155 7.21 17.97 15.33
C MET A 155 5.96 18.71 14.83
N ALA A 156 6.08 19.54 13.80
CA ALA A 156 4.91 20.17 13.18
C ALA A 156 3.92 19.11 12.65
N HIS A 157 4.42 18.05 12.00
CA HIS A 157 3.58 16.95 11.50
C HIS A 157 2.89 16.20 12.66
N VAL A 158 3.58 15.99 13.78
CA VAL A 158 2.98 15.33 14.96
C VAL A 158 1.82 16.15 15.52
N LYS A 159 2.01 17.47 15.67
CA LYS A 159 0.97 18.39 16.16
C LYS A 159 -0.24 18.42 15.22
N GLU A 160 0.02 18.51 13.91
CA GLU A 160 -1.02 18.48 12.88
C GLU A 160 -1.81 17.18 12.92
N ASN A 161 -1.12 16.03 12.89
CA ASN A 161 -1.76 14.71 12.90
C ASN A 161 -2.63 14.49 14.13
N ILE A 162 -2.16 14.92 15.32
CA ILE A 162 -2.95 14.86 16.56
C ILE A 162 -4.20 15.75 16.44
N SER A 163 -4.06 16.98 15.92
CA SER A 163 -5.19 17.88 15.72
C SER A 163 -6.25 17.29 14.78
N VAL A 164 -5.82 16.70 13.66
CA VAL A 164 -6.71 16.04 12.70
C VAL A 164 -7.39 14.82 13.35
N ALA A 165 -6.64 13.94 14.01
CA ALA A 165 -7.17 12.74 14.64
C ALA A 165 -8.22 13.03 15.73
N ARG A 166 -8.21 14.21 16.35
CA ARG A 166 -9.23 14.63 17.32
C ARG A 166 -10.58 14.97 16.68
N THR A 167 -10.61 15.30 15.39
CA THR A 167 -11.82 15.81 14.71
C THR A 167 -12.24 15.00 13.48
N ALA A 168 -11.36 14.15 12.96
CA ALA A 168 -11.64 13.25 11.86
C ALA A 168 -12.23 11.94 12.41
N LEU A 169 -13.56 11.92 12.57
CA LEU A 169 -14.30 10.74 13.01
C LEU A 169 -14.91 9.99 11.82
N PRO A 170 -15.28 8.71 11.98
CA PRO A 170 -16.01 7.96 10.95
C PRO A 170 -17.26 8.71 10.46
N GLY A 171 -17.49 8.67 9.14
CA GLY A 171 -18.65 9.31 8.51
C GLY A 171 -18.65 10.85 8.52
N THR A 172 -17.57 11.52 8.93
CA THR A 172 -17.52 12.99 8.98
C THR A 172 -17.21 13.68 7.65
N MET A 173 -16.79 12.94 6.62
CA MET A 173 -16.62 13.51 5.28
C MET A 173 -17.95 13.59 4.55
N SER A 174 -18.29 14.78 4.06
CA SER A 174 -19.48 14.97 3.23
C SER A 174 -19.32 14.30 1.86
N ALA A 175 -20.44 14.09 1.15
CA ALA A 175 -20.41 13.64 -0.25
C ALA A 175 -19.58 14.59 -1.14
N ALA A 176 -19.60 15.89 -0.85
CA ALA A 176 -18.79 16.88 -1.55
C ALA A 176 -17.30 16.72 -1.26
N ASP A 177 -16.91 16.39 -0.03
CA ASP A 177 -15.52 16.09 0.34
C ASP A 177 -15.02 14.82 -0.39
N LEU A 178 -15.82 13.75 -0.39
CA LEU A 178 -15.50 12.51 -1.08
C LEU A 178 -15.37 12.71 -2.60
N SER A 179 -16.24 13.53 -3.20
CA SER A 179 -16.17 13.88 -4.62
C SER A 179 -14.89 14.65 -5.00
N LYS A 180 -14.38 15.51 -4.09
CA LYS A 180 -13.09 16.19 -4.28
C LYS A 180 -11.94 15.20 -4.24
N VAL A 181 -11.91 14.28 -3.28
CA VAL A 181 -10.91 13.20 -3.24
C VAL A 181 -10.97 12.36 -4.52
N ALA A 182 -12.16 12.02 -4.99
CA ALA A 182 -12.35 11.29 -6.25
C ALA A 182 -11.84 12.06 -7.48
N SER A 183 -11.97 13.38 -7.48
CA SER A 183 -11.43 14.24 -8.54
C SER A 183 -9.91 14.27 -8.51
N VAL A 184 -9.30 14.37 -7.32
CA VAL A 184 -7.84 14.26 -7.13
C VAL A 184 -7.33 12.89 -7.58
N GLN A 185 -8.01 11.80 -7.22
CA GLN A 185 -7.69 10.45 -7.71
C GLN A 185 -7.65 10.43 -9.25
N LYS A 186 -8.66 10.99 -9.94
CA LYS A 186 -8.71 11.05 -11.41
C LYS A 186 -7.52 11.79 -12.01
N VAL A 187 -7.09 12.91 -11.42
CA VAL A 187 -5.88 13.63 -11.87
C VAL A 187 -4.66 12.71 -11.82
N PHE A 188 -4.43 12.04 -10.69
CA PHE A 188 -3.31 11.10 -10.58
C PHE A 188 -3.42 9.90 -11.53
N GLN A 189 -4.63 9.41 -11.82
CA GLN A 189 -4.81 8.33 -12.82
C GLN A 189 -4.36 8.78 -14.21
N LYS A 190 -4.61 10.03 -14.61
CA LYS A 190 -4.13 10.59 -15.89
C LYS A 190 -2.61 10.66 -15.99
N LEU A 191 -1.92 10.76 -14.85
CA LEU A 191 -0.45 10.79 -14.81
C LEU A 191 0.19 9.40 -15.00
N LYS A 192 -0.57 8.33 -14.85
CA LYS A 192 -0.04 6.97 -15.01
C LYS A 192 0.37 6.71 -16.46
N ALA A 193 1.60 6.25 -16.66
CA ALA A 193 2.08 5.83 -17.98
C ALA A 193 1.36 4.57 -18.51
N ALA A 194 0.85 3.73 -17.61
CA ALA A 194 0.13 2.53 -17.96
C ALA A 194 -1.15 2.40 -17.11
N PRO A 195 -2.35 2.28 -17.73
CA PRO A 195 -3.61 2.03 -17.01
C PRO A 195 -3.71 0.57 -16.56
N CYS A 196 -2.68 0.04 -15.88
CA CYS A 196 -2.66 -1.33 -15.37
C CYS A 196 -3.64 -1.45 -14.19
N THR A 197 -4.52 -2.45 -14.26
CA THR A 197 -5.47 -2.80 -13.18
C THR A 197 -4.99 -3.95 -12.30
N GLU A 198 -3.75 -4.42 -12.51
CA GLU A 198 -3.16 -5.55 -11.77
C GLU A 198 -3.95 -6.86 -11.81
N CYS A 199 -4.84 -7.05 -12.80
CA CYS A 199 -5.62 -8.28 -13.01
C CYS A 199 -4.78 -9.55 -13.26
N ARG A 200 -3.46 -9.40 -13.50
CA ARG A 200 -2.49 -10.46 -13.78
C ARG A 200 -2.82 -11.41 -14.95
N TYR A 201 -3.78 -11.10 -15.83
CA TYR A 201 -4.05 -11.93 -17.02
C TYR A 201 -2.84 -12.06 -17.96
N CYS A 202 -1.94 -11.08 -17.97
CA CYS A 202 -0.68 -11.14 -18.70
C CYS A 202 0.35 -12.11 -18.10
N MET A 203 0.08 -12.72 -16.94
CA MET A 203 0.96 -13.64 -16.23
C MET A 203 0.56 -15.12 -16.43
N PRO A 204 1.50 -16.08 -16.25
CA PRO A 204 2.94 -15.86 -16.11
C PRO A 204 3.56 -15.39 -17.45
N CYS A 205 4.56 -14.51 -17.36
CA CYS A 205 5.39 -14.18 -18.52
C CYS A 205 6.36 -15.35 -18.80
N PRO A 206 6.49 -15.83 -20.04
CA PRO A 206 7.40 -16.94 -20.36
C PRO A 206 8.89 -16.61 -20.14
N PHE A 207 9.23 -15.33 -20.00
CA PHE A 207 10.59 -14.87 -19.71
C PHE A 207 10.76 -14.40 -18.26
N GLY A 208 9.80 -14.70 -17.38
CA GLY A 208 9.89 -14.43 -15.94
C GLY A 208 9.55 -13.01 -15.50
N VAL A 209 9.34 -12.06 -16.42
CA VAL A 209 8.98 -10.66 -16.10
C VAL A 209 7.71 -10.59 -15.23
N ASP A 210 7.76 -9.94 -14.06
CA ASP A 210 6.54 -9.55 -13.34
C ASP A 210 5.97 -8.29 -13.97
N ILE A 211 5.16 -8.47 -15.01
CA ILE A 211 4.62 -7.37 -15.82
C ILE A 211 3.84 -6.36 -14.96
N PRO A 212 2.87 -6.78 -14.10
CA PRO A 212 2.15 -5.85 -13.23
C PRO A 212 3.07 -5.03 -12.33
N LYS A 213 4.04 -5.67 -11.65
CA LYS A 213 4.95 -4.97 -10.72
C LYS A 213 5.83 -3.94 -11.44
N ASN A 214 6.32 -4.28 -12.63
CA ASN A 214 7.10 -3.37 -13.46
C ASN A 214 6.28 -2.15 -13.91
N LEU A 215 5.05 -2.35 -14.40
CA LEU A 215 4.16 -1.26 -14.80
C LEU A 215 3.75 -0.37 -13.60
N MET A 216 3.56 -0.97 -12.42
CA MET A 216 3.27 -0.24 -11.18
C MET A 216 4.44 0.71 -10.83
N LEU A 217 5.69 0.24 -10.90
CA LEU A 217 6.86 1.09 -10.62
C LEU A 217 7.08 2.17 -11.69
N LEU A 218 6.71 1.90 -12.95
CA LEU A 218 6.67 2.93 -13.99
C LEU A 218 5.64 4.02 -13.67
N ASN A 219 4.44 3.63 -13.25
CA ASN A 219 3.41 4.58 -12.85
C ASN A 219 3.86 5.41 -11.65
N ASP A 220 4.52 4.80 -10.67
CA ASP A 220 5.12 5.52 -9.56
C ASP A 220 6.16 6.54 -10.03
N TYR A 221 6.97 6.22 -11.05
CA TYR A 221 7.90 7.17 -11.65
C TYR A 221 7.19 8.40 -12.21
N TYR A 222 6.12 8.20 -12.97
CA TYR A 222 5.38 9.30 -13.59
C TYR A 222 4.50 10.11 -12.63
N ILE A 223 3.97 9.47 -11.58
CA ILE A 223 3.17 10.15 -10.55
C ILE A 223 4.04 11.05 -9.66
N ASN A 224 5.30 10.68 -9.44
CA ASN A 224 6.20 11.48 -8.63
C ASN A 224 6.68 12.71 -9.44
N PRO A 225 6.61 13.93 -8.89
CA PRO A 225 7.26 15.10 -9.47
C PRO A 225 8.75 14.78 -9.72
N LYS A 226 9.26 15.16 -10.89
CA LYS A 226 10.62 14.85 -11.40
C LYS A 226 11.77 15.45 -10.58
N ASP A 227 11.47 16.01 -9.42
CA ASP A 227 12.43 16.69 -8.57
C ASP A 227 13.28 15.64 -7.83
N LYS A 228 14.48 15.36 -8.38
CA LYS A 228 15.65 14.67 -7.77
C LYS A 228 15.44 13.29 -7.10
N ARG A 229 14.29 12.64 -7.23
CA ARG A 229 14.00 11.32 -6.61
C ARG A 229 14.21 10.11 -7.53
N ASP A 230 14.76 10.31 -8.73
CA ASP A 230 15.13 9.22 -9.64
C ASP A 230 15.98 8.16 -8.94
N HIS A 231 16.91 8.58 -8.07
CA HIS A 231 17.75 7.65 -7.32
C HIS A 231 16.95 6.78 -6.32
N ILE A 232 15.93 7.35 -5.65
CA ILE A 232 15.06 6.61 -4.72
C ILE A 232 14.22 5.60 -5.49
N LEU A 233 13.63 6.02 -6.61
CA LEU A 233 12.79 5.15 -7.44
C LEU A 233 13.60 4.04 -8.09
N LYS A 234 14.82 4.32 -8.58
CA LYS A 234 15.77 3.31 -9.06
C LYS A 234 16.17 2.32 -7.97
N ARG A 235 16.49 2.81 -6.76
CA ARG A 235 16.79 1.95 -5.61
C ARG A 235 15.60 1.08 -5.23
N ARG A 236 14.38 1.64 -5.21
CA ARG A 236 13.13 0.91 -4.97
C ARG A 236 12.90 -0.16 -6.05
N TYR A 237 13.15 0.16 -7.32
CA TYR A 237 13.04 -0.81 -8.41
C TYR A 237 13.99 -1.99 -8.20
N LYS A 238 15.27 -1.71 -7.93
CA LYS A 238 16.29 -2.74 -7.66
C LYS A 238 15.97 -3.59 -6.43
N SER A 239 15.38 -3.01 -5.38
CA SER A 239 15.05 -3.76 -4.16
C SER A 239 13.77 -4.58 -4.27
N GLN A 240 12.77 -4.09 -5.01
CA GLN A 240 11.46 -4.73 -5.10
C GLN A 240 11.31 -5.68 -6.29
N VAL A 241 12.14 -5.55 -7.32
CA VAL A 241 12.06 -6.37 -8.54
C VAL A 241 13.35 -7.19 -8.67
N PRO A 242 13.30 -8.50 -8.41
CA PRO A 242 14.42 -9.38 -8.68
C PRO A 242 14.83 -9.29 -10.15
N GLU A 243 16.13 -9.40 -10.45
CA GLU A 243 16.65 -9.27 -11.82
C GLU A 243 15.95 -10.19 -12.81
N LYS A 244 15.70 -11.45 -12.41
CA LYS A 244 14.95 -12.46 -13.19
C LYS A 244 13.48 -12.12 -13.46
N GLN A 245 12.93 -11.12 -12.78
CA GLN A 245 11.57 -10.61 -12.94
C GLN A 245 11.52 -9.18 -13.49
N SER A 246 12.68 -8.58 -13.76
CA SER A 246 12.80 -7.20 -14.22
C SER A 246 12.39 -7.02 -15.67
N ALA A 247 12.16 -5.78 -16.07
CA ALA A 247 11.84 -5.39 -17.44
C ALA A 247 12.95 -5.76 -18.43
N LYS A 248 14.20 -5.95 -17.96
CA LYS A 248 15.34 -6.40 -18.78
C LYS A 248 15.13 -7.81 -19.36
N MET A 249 14.32 -8.64 -18.70
CA MET A 249 14.00 -9.97 -19.20
C MET A 249 12.98 -9.96 -20.34
N CYS A 250 12.38 -8.80 -20.67
CA CYS A 250 11.40 -8.71 -21.74
C CYS A 250 12.07 -8.81 -23.12
N THR A 251 11.71 -9.86 -23.88
CA THR A 251 12.18 -10.08 -25.25
C THR A 251 11.25 -9.46 -26.31
N SER A 252 10.21 -8.74 -25.90
CA SER A 252 9.20 -8.17 -26.82
C SER A 252 8.48 -9.22 -27.68
N CYS A 253 8.16 -10.39 -27.09
CA CYS A 253 7.46 -11.49 -27.77
C CYS A 253 5.94 -11.29 -27.97
N ASP A 254 5.38 -10.16 -27.54
CA ASP A 254 3.98 -9.74 -27.69
C ASP A 254 2.87 -10.65 -27.12
N LYS A 255 3.21 -11.80 -26.51
CA LYS A 255 2.23 -12.74 -25.91
C LYS A 255 1.30 -12.08 -24.88
N CYS A 256 1.78 -11.07 -24.16
CA CYS A 256 1.01 -10.36 -23.15
C CYS A 256 -0.05 -9.42 -23.75
N LEU A 257 0.11 -8.96 -25.00
CA LEU A 257 -0.80 -7.99 -25.62
C LEU A 257 -2.20 -8.57 -25.80
N LYS A 258 -2.29 -9.84 -26.23
CA LYS A 258 -3.58 -10.56 -26.40
C LYS A 258 -4.32 -10.80 -25.09
N ARG A 259 -3.62 -10.77 -23.95
CA ARG A 259 -4.18 -11.03 -22.62
C ARG A 259 -4.51 -9.76 -21.84
N CYS A 260 -4.04 -8.60 -22.29
CA CYS A 260 -4.21 -7.35 -21.57
C CYS A 260 -5.54 -6.68 -21.95
N PRO A 261 -6.57 -6.66 -21.08
CA PRO A 261 -7.85 -6.02 -21.41
C PRO A 261 -7.71 -4.51 -21.58
N GLN A 262 -6.69 -3.92 -20.96
CA GLN A 262 -6.39 -2.48 -21.00
C GLN A 262 -5.59 -2.08 -22.26
N LYS A 263 -5.28 -3.04 -23.16
CA LYS A 263 -4.52 -2.82 -24.40
C LYS A 263 -3.21 -2.04 -24.20
N ILE A 264 -2.55 -2.26 -23.07
CA ILE A 264 -1.30 -1.58 -22.73
C ILE A 264 -0.21 -2.05 -23.69
N PRO A 265 0.62 -1.15 -24.27
CA PRO A 265 1.77 -1.53 -25.08
C PRO A 265 2.91 -2.03 -24.18
N ILE A 266 2.70 -3.20 -23.55
CA ILE A 266 3.55 -3.74 -22.48
C ILE A 266 5.03 -3.80 -22.88
N PRO A 267 5.43 -4.33 -24.05
CA PRO A 267 6.85 -4.36 -24.45
C PRO A 267 7.49 -2.97 -24.54
N ALA A 268 6.77 -1.98 -25.08
CA ALA A 268 7.26 -0.60 -25.14
C ALA A 268 7.45 -0.02 -23.73
N ARG A 269 6.50 -0.28 -22.82
CA ARG A 269 6.63 0.10 -21.41
C ARG A 269 7.79 -0.60 -20.70
N MET A 270 8.10 -1.85 -21.04
CA MET A 270 9.28 -2.53 -20.49
C MET A 270 10.59 -1.86 -20.95
N LYS A 271 10.71 -1.52 -22.25
CA LYS A 271 11.88 -0.77 -22.76
C LYS A 271 12.06 0.58 -22.05
N GLU A 272 10.95 1.28 -21.84
CA GLU A 272 10.92 2.54 -21.11
C GLU A 272 11.38 2.36 -19.64
N ILE A 273 10.91 1.33 -18.96
CA ILE A 273 11.34 0.99 -17.59
C ILE A 273 12.84 0.74 -17.53
N VAL A 274 13.40 0.00 -18.49
CA VAL A 274 14.87 -0.23 -18.55
C VAL A 274 15.62 1.10 -18.68
N LYS A 275 15.13 2.05 -19.48
CA LYS A 275 15.75 3.37 -19.66
C LYS A 275 15.66 4.24 -18.39
N LEU A 276 14.51 4.23 -17.73
CA LEU A 276 14.22 5.14 -16.61
C LEU A 276 14.65 4.60 -15.24
N LEU A 277 14.48 3.30 -15.01
CA LEU A 277 14.63 2.65 -13.70
C LEU A 277 15.72 1.55 -13.67
N GLY A 278 16.15 1.06 -14.83
CA GLY A 278 17.07 -0.08 -14.99
C GLY A 278 18.53 0.17 -14.64
#